data_AF-A0A2S6IG94-F1
#
_entry.id   AF-A0A2S6IG94-F1
#
_cell.length_a   1.000
_cell.length_b   1.000
_cell.length_c   1.000
_cell.angle_alpha   90.00
_cell.angle_beta   90.00
_cell.angle_gamma   90.00
#
_symmetry.space_group_name_H-M   'P 1'
#
loop_
_entity.id
_entity.type
_entity.pdbx_description
1 polymer ?
#
loop_
_entity_poly.entity_id
_entity_poly.type
_entity_poly.pdbx_seq_one_letter_code
_entity_poly.pdbx_strand_id
1 'polypeptide(L)'
;MVTGDELRNTALALPEAEERETWGQATFRVRGKIYVILADDGTQASIKASREEQAALLASEPEVFSPASHVGRFGWVSARLDAADPEALRELVVDAWRSTAPRRLVAEFDAATPG
;
A
#
# COMPACT_ATOMS: atom_id res chain seq x y z
N MET A 1 -15.78 -1.22 -5.65
CA MET A 1 -15.52 -1.50 -4.24
C MET A 1 -14.37 -2.46 -4.21
N VAL A 2 -13.23 -2.07 -3.62
CA VAL A 2 -12.09 -2.97 -3.46
C VAL A 2 -12.30 -3.78 -2.19
N THR A 3 -12.00 -5.07 -2.25
CA THR A 3 -12.03 -5.98 -1.11
C THR A 3 -10.63 -6.18 -0.53
N GLY A 4 -10.55 -6.63 0.73
CA GLY A 4 -9.28 -7.02 1.34
C GLY A 4 -8.52 -8.10 0.53
N ASP A 5 -9.25 -9.02 -0.12
CA ASP A 5 -8.65 -10.05 -0.97
C ASP A 5 -8.08 -9.49 -2.28
N GLU A 6 -8.75 -8.52 -2.90
CA GLU A 6 -8.23 -7.83 -4.09
C GLU A 6 -6.97 -7.02 -3.76
N LEU A 7 -6.95 -6.33 -2.61
CA LEU A 7 -5.75 -5.65 -2.13
C LEU A 7 -4.62 -6.65 -1.85
N ARG A 8 -4.92 -7.76 -1.17
CA ARG A 8 -3.96 -8.83 -0.90
C ARG A 8 -3.34 -9.37 -2.18
N ASN A 9 -4.17 -9.68 -3.18
CA ASN A 9 -3.71 -10.16 -4.48
C ASN A 9 -2.83 -9.14 -5.19
N THR A 10 -3.20 -7.86 -5.14
CA THR A 10 -2.42 -6.76 -5.72
C THR A 10 -1.05 -6.64 -5.06
N ALA A 11 -1.01 -6.67 -3.72
CA ALA A 11 0.24 -6.58 -2.97
C ALA A 11 1.15 -7.78 -3.24
N LEU A 12 0.60 -9.00 -3.28
CA LEU A 12 1.36 -10.24 -3.50
C LEU A 12 1.77 -10.49 -4.95
N ALA A 13 1.17 -9.80 -5.92
CA ALA A 13 1.59 -9.87 -7.32
C ALA A 13 2.96 -9.20 -7.55
N LEU A 14 3.43 -8.38 -6.62
CA LEU A 14 4.69 -7.64 -6.75
C LEU A 14 5.91 -8.54 -6.47
N PRO A 15 7.05 -8.32 -7.15
CA PRO A 15 8.22 -9.16 -6.99
C PRO A 15 8.73 -9.22 -5.56
N GLU A 16 9.06 -10.43 -5.09
CA GLU A 16 9.54 -10.71 -3.73
C GLU A 16 8.61 -10.20 -2.61
N ALA A 17 7.32 -9.99 -2.92
CA ALA A 17 6.31 -9.70 -1.91
C ALA A 17 5.97 -10.96 -1.09
N GLU A 18 5.81 -10.78 0.21
CA GLU A 18 5.38 -11.82 1.13
C GLU A 18 4.30 -11.28 2.08
N GLU A 19 3.31 -12.11 2.41
CA GLU A 19 2.35 -11.85 3.47
C GLU A 19 2.86 -12.46 4.78
N ARG A 20 2.82 -11.68 5.86
CA ARG A 20 3.09 -12.14 7.21
C ARG A 20 2.09 -11.52 8.18
N GLU A 21 1.55 -12.32 9.08
CA GLU A 21 0.75 -11.78 10.17
C GLU A 21 1.65 -11.02 11.15
N THR A 22 1.24 -9.82 11.56
CA THR A 22 1.91 -9.04 12.60
C THR A 22 0.84 -8.27 13.38
N TRP A 23 0.85 -8.40 14.71
CA TRP A 23 -0.15 -7.77 15.58
C TRP A 23 -1.60 -8.16 15.25
N GLY A 24 -1.83 -9.38 14.76
CA GLY A 24 -3.16 -9.86 14.33
C GLY A 24 -3.64 -9.28 13.00
N GLN A 25 -2.79 -8.55 12.28
CA GLN A 25 -3.08 -7.95 10.98
C GLN A 25 -2.21 -8.57 9.88
N ALA A 26 -2.74 -8.65 8.67
CA ALA A 26 -1.95 -9.08 7.51
C ALA A 26 -1.00 -7.95 7.09
N THR A 27 0.30 -8.22 7.08
CA THR A 27 1.32 -7.27 6.62
C THR A 27 1.99 -7.78 5.35
N PHE A 28 2.14 -6.89 4.37
CA PHE A 28 2.80 -7.19 3.11
C PHE A 28 4.18 -6.55 3.10
N ARG A 29 5.16 -7.36 2.75
CA ARG A 29 6.58 -7.03 2.92
C ARG A 29 7.36 -7.35 1.65
N VAL A 30 8.39 -6.56 1.39
CA VAL A 30 9.42 -6.88 0.40
C VAL A 30 10.75 -6.97 1.13
N ARG A 31 11.40 -8.13 1.06
CA ARG A 31 12.62 -8.46 1.82
C ARG A 31 12.52 -8.08 3.31
N GLY A 32 11.42 -8.46 3.94
CA GLY A 32 11.15 -8.23 5.36
C GLY A 32 10.70 -6.81 5.76
N LYS A 33 10.68 -5.85 4.84
CA LYS A 33 10.22 -4.47 5.09
C LYS A 33 8.75 -4.30 4.69
N ILE A 34 7.93 -3.80 5.62
CA ILE A 34 6.49 -3.59 5.42
C ILE A 34 6.25 -2.39 4.49
N TYR A 35 5.33 -2.55 3.54
CA TYR A 35 4.81 -1.45 2.70
C TYR A 35 3.27 -1.35 2.71
N VAL A 36 2.55 -2.42 3.10
CA VAL A 36 1.09 -2.40 3.34
C VAL A 36 0.76 -3.18 4.61
N ILE A 37 -0.24 -2.70 5.35
CA ILE A 37 -0.88 -3.39 6.48
C ILE A 37 -2.39 -3.39 6.20
N LEU A 38 -2.98 -4.57 6.04
CA LEU A 38 -4.43 -4.73 5.87
C LEU A 38 -5.07 -4.94 7.26
N ALA A 39 -6.14 -4.19 7.53
CA ALA A 39 -6.93 -4.36 8.75
C ALA A 39 -7.52 -5.77 8.82
N ASP A 40 -7.73 -6.26 10.04
CA ASP A 40 -8.30 -7.58 10.32
C ASP A 40 -9.72 -7.76 9.74
N ASP A 41 -10.50 -6.69 9.71
CA ASP A 41 -11.84 -6.65 9.11
C ASP A 41 -11.83 -6.55 7.57
N GLY A 42 -10.67 -6.37 6.95
CA GLY A 42 -10.50 -6.27 5.51
C GLY A 42 -11.13 -5.02 4.88
N THR A 43 -11.51 -4.00 5.67
CA THR A 43 -12.20 -2.79 5.16
C THR A 43 -11.25 -1.63 4.90
N GLN A 44 -10.07 -1.64 5.54
CA GLN A 44 -9.07 -0.58 5.44
C GLN A 44 -7.66 -1.14 5.31
N ALA A 45 -6.77 -0.35 4.74
CA ALA A 45 -5.35 -0.66 4.71
C ALA A 45 -4.48 0.57 4.97
N SER A 46 -3.44 0.40 5.79
CA SER A 46 -2.37 1.37 5.92
C SER A 46 -1.31 1.12 4.87
N ILE A 47 -1.10 2.07 3.97
CA ILE A 47 -0.18 1.99 2.84
C ILE A 47 0.92 3.03 3.02
N LYS A 48 2.16 2.60 2.79
CA LYS A 48 3.32 3.47 2.90
C LYS A 48 3.34 4.48 1.76
N ALA A 49 3.45 5.76 2.11
CA ALA A 49 3.66 6.85 1.18
C ALA A 49 4.70 7.83 1.78
N SER A 50 5.04 8.86 1.02
CA SER A 50 5.77 10.04 1.50
C SER A 50 4.83 11.03 2.20
N ARG A 51 5.40 11.99 2.94
CA ARG A 51 4.60 13.06 3.55
C ARG A 51 3.92 13.96 2.52
N GLU A 52 4.55 14.14 1.36
CA GLU A 52 4.01 14.95 0.27
C GLU A 52 2.82 14.25 -0.38
N GLU A 53 2.96 12.97 -0.72
CA GLU A 53 1.87 12.13 -1.25
C GLU A 53 0.72 12.01 -0.24
N GLN A 54 1.01 11.80 1.05
CA GLN A 54 -0.03 11.79 2.09
C GLN A 54 -0.81 13.11 2.09
N ALA A 55 -0.13 14.26 2.08
CA ALA A 55 -0.80 15.55 2.10
C ALA A 55 -1.68 15.74 0.84
N ALA A 56 -1.19 15.31 -0.33
CA ALA A 56 -1.95 15.35 -1.58
C ALA A 56 -3.20 14.46 -1.53
N LEU A 57 -3.06 13.19 -1.13
CA LEU A 57 -4.16 12.23 -1.05
C LEU A 57 -5.25 12.68 -0.06
N LEU A 58 -4.85 13.17 1.11
CA LEU A 58 -5.79 13.69 2.12
C LEU A 58 -6.52 14.95 1.66
N ALA A 59 -5.90 15.76 0.79
CA ALA A 59 -6.53 16.96 0.25
C ALA A 59 -7.46 16.63 -0.94
N SER A 60 -7.09 15.65 -1.77
CA SER A 60 -7.84 15.27 -2.96
C SER A 60 -9.03 14.38 -2.67
N GLU A 61 -8.88 13.40 -1.76
CA GLU A 61 -9.91 12.39 -1.46
C GLU A 61 -10.02 12.15 0.06
N PRO A 62 -10.43 13.18 0.84
CA PRO A 62 -10.52 13.09 2.30
C PRO A 62 -11.51 12.04 2.82
N GLU A 63 -12.47 11.62 2.00
CA GLU A 63 -13.41 10.54 2.31
C GLU A 63 -12.81 9.14 2.14
N VAL A 64 -11.75 9.00 1.36
CA VAL A 64 -11.05 7.73 1.11
C VAL A 64 -9.82 7.60 2.00
N PHE A 65 -9.05 8.68 2.14
CA PHE A 65 -7.75 8.67 2.81
C PHE A 65 -7.72 9.46 4.12
N SER A 66 -7.01 8.92 5.09
CA SER A 66 -6.71 9.58 6.36
C SER A 66 -5.27 9.27 6.80
N PRO A 67 -4.67 10.02 7.74
CA PRO A 67 -3.38 9.63 8.30
C PRO A 67 -3.47 8.25 8.95
N ALA A 68 -2.55 7.34 8.61
CA ALA A 68 -2.53 6.02 9.24
C ALA A 68 -2.25 6.11 10.75
N SER A 69 -2.93 5.28 11.54
CA SER A 69 -2.70 5.19 12.98
C SER A 69 -1.24 4.82 13.28
N HIS A 70 -0.60 5.53 14.21
CA HIS A 70 0.80 5.38 14.65
C HIS A 70 1.89 5.71 13.61
N VAL A 71 1.71 5.33 12.35
CA VAL A 71 2.71 5.50 11.27
C VAL A 71 2.42 6.68 10.35
N GLY A 72 1.25 7.31 10.48
CA GLY A 72 0.86 8.48 9.68
C GLY A 72 1.83 9.65 9.81
N ARG A 73 2.45 9.84 10.98
CA ARG A 73 3.54 10.83 11.17
C ARG A 73 4.76 10.61 10.27
N PHE A 74 4.91 9.41 9.69
CA PHE A 74 5.98 9.07 8.76
C PHE A 74 5.52 9.12 7.29
N GLY A 75 4.31 9.62 7.02
CA GLY A 75 3.74 9.75 5.67
C GLY A 75 2.82 8.60 5.24
N TRP A 76 2.54 7.63 6.10
CA TRP A 76 1.63 6.52 5.73
C TRP A 76 0.16 6.98 5.72
N VAL A 77 -0.62 6.47 4.77
CA VAL A 77 -2.05 6.74 4.65
C VAL A 77 -2.86 5.51 5.02
N SER A 78 -4.00 5.70 5.68
CA SER A 78 -5.05 4.68 5.79
C SER A 78 -6.05 4.93 4.66
N ALA A 79 -6.29 3.91 3.85
CA ALA A 79 -7.25 3.92 2.74
C ALA A 79 -8.48 3.08 3.09
N ARG A 80 -9.67 3.63 2.87
CA ARG A 80 -10.93 2.88 2.90
C ARG A 80 -11.11 2.11 1.59
N LEU A 81 -11.09 0.79 1.64
CA LEU A 81 -11.11 -0.05 0.43
C LEU A 81 -12.47 0.02 -0.28
N ASP A 82 -13.55 0.27 0.49
CA ASP A 82 -14.90 0.34 -0.06
C ASP A 82 -15.14 1.60 -0.93
N ALA A 83 -14.45 2.69 -0.59
CA ALA A 83 -14.57 4.00 -1.22
C ALA A 83 -13.44 4.28 -2.24
N ALA A 84 -12.32 3.57 -2.16
CA ALA A 84 -11.19 3.80 -3.05
C ALA A 84 -11.47 3.40 -4.50
N ASP A 85 -10.95 4.19 -5.43
CA ASP A 85 -10.83 3.77 -6.83
C ASP A 85 -9.83 2.60 -6.94
N PRO A 86 -10.20 1.49 -7.60
CA PRO A 86 -9.34 0.30 -7.68
C PRO A 86 -7.99 0.56 -8.35
N GLU A 87 -7.95 1.44 -9.36
CA GLU A 87 -6.72 1.71 -10.10
C GLU A 87 -5.80 2.62 -9.30
N ALA A 88 -6.34 3.71 -8.72
CA ALA A 88 -5.58 4.59 -7.84
C ALA A 88 -4.99 3.83 -6.63
N LEU A 89 -5.76 2.91 -6.05
CA LEU A 89 -5.28 2.07 -4.94
C LEU A 89 -4.18 1.11 -5.38
N ARG A 90 -4.31 0.52 -6.58
CA ARG A 90 -3.28 -0.35 -7.17
C ARG A 90 -1.98 0.41 -7.37
N GLU A 91 -2.04 1.60 -7.97
CA GLU A 91 -0.88 2.48 -8.16
C GLU A 91 -0.22 2.84 -6.82
N LEU A 92 -1.03 3.24 -5.82
CA LEU A 92 -0.52 3.56 -4.49
C LEU A 92 0.21 2.38 -3.82
N VAL A 93 -0.30 1.14 -3.98
CA VAL A 93 0.38 -0.07 -3.48
C VAL A 93 1.68 -0.35 -4.22
N VAL A 94 1.71 -0.15 -5.54
CA VAL A 94 2.92 -0.30 -6.35
C VAL A 94 3.97 0.73 -5.92
N ASP A 95 3.61 1.99 -5.71
CA ASP A 95 4.54 3.03 -5.29
C ASP A 95 5.05 2.83 -3.85
N ALA A 96 4.18 2.34 -2.95
CA ALA A 96 4.58 1.89 -1.63
C ALA A 96 5.63 0.77 -1.69
N TRP A 97 5.47 -0.18 -2.61
CA TRP A 97 6.46 -1.24 -2.86
C TRP A 97 7.74 -0.67 -3.46
N ARG A 98 7.66 0.18 -4.50
CA ARG A 98 8.83 0.82 -5.14
C ARG A 98 9.69 1.59 -4.15
N SER A 99 9.06 2.32 -3.23
CA SER A 99 9.75 3.08 -2.18
C SER A 99 10.39 2.19 -1.09
N THR A 100 10.04 0.91 -1.04
CA THR A 100 10.47 -0.03 -0.01
C THR A 100 11.45 -1.08 -0.54
N ALA A 101 11.26 -1.51 -1.78
CA ALA A 101 12.04 -2.51 -2.47
C ALA A 101 13.47 -2.01 -2.79
N PRO A 102 14.45 -2.92 -2.94
CA PRO A 102 15.78 -2.56 -3.42
C PRO A 102 15.72 -1.96 -4.83
N ARG A 103 16.54 -0.94 -5.09
CA ARG A 103 16.59 -0.22 -6.39
C ARG A 103 16.73 -1.15 -7.61
N ARG A 104 17.52 -2.23 -7.48
CA ARG A 104 17.69 -3.22 -8.56
C ARG A 104 16.39 -3.95 -8.88
N LEU A 105 15.64 -4.36 -7.86
CA LEU A 105 14.38 -5.08 -8.02
C LEU A 105 13.32 -4.19 -8.66
N VAL A 106 13.27 -2.91 -8.26
CA VAL A 106 12.41 -1.91 -8.89
C VAL A 106 12.75 -1.73 -10.38
N ALA A 107 14.03 -1.55 -10.71
CA ALA A 107 14.46 -1.41 -12.10
C ALA A 107 14.12 -2.62 -12.97
N GLU A 108 14.22 -3.84 -12.43
CA GLU A 108 13.81 -5.07 -13.13
C GLU A 108 12.29 -5.11 -13.35
N PHE A 109 11.50 -4.71 -12.34
CA PHE A 109 10.05 -4.64 -12.44
C PHE A 109 9.59 -3.60 -13.49
N ASP A 110 10.13 -2.39 -13.44
CA ASP A 110 9.76 -1.30 -14.37
C ASP A 110 10.20 -1.62 -15.81
N ALA A 111 11.28 -2.37 -16.01
CA ALA A 111 11.69 -2.83 -17.34
C ALA A 111 10.76 -3.92 -17.91
N ALA A 112 10.16 -4.75 -17.05
CA ALA A 112 9.22 -5.80 -17.44
C ALA A 112 7.78 -5.29 -17.63
N THR A 113 7.43 -4.20 -16.95
CA THR A 113 6.13 -3.53 -17.04
C THR A 113 6.34 -2.08 -17.47
N PRO A 114 6.61 -1.82 -18.77
CA PRO A 114 6.55 -0.46 -19.28
C PRO A 114 5.12 0.03 -19.11
N GLY A 115 4.96 1.12 -18.35
CA GLY A 115 3.65 1.75 -18.11
C GLY A 115 2.89 2.08 -19.38
#